data_AF-A0A423W5F5-F1
#
_entry.id   AF-A0A423W5F5-F1
#
_cell.length_a   1.000
_cell.length_b   1.000
_cell.length_c   1.000
_cell.angle_alpha   90.00
_cell.angle_beta   90.00
_cell.angle_gamma   90.00
#
_symmetry.space_group_name_H-M   'P 1'
#
loop_
_entity.id
_entity.type
_entity.pdbx_description
1 polymer ?
#
loop_
_entity_poly.entity_id
_entity_poly.type
_entity_poly.pdbx_seq_one_letter_code
_entity_poly.pdbx_strand_id
1 'polypeptide(L)'
;MMLTRFIKGADPAAYPHAYLVTAARFLGYLFNPVSFWYLYSADLSLAAMIVEVNNTSGERRMYFLTQAAAVKDSQIDDADVLRNANIRRSNTPVFQKEWPKDLHASPFSSRKGSYTIAMSDPLKALSENRDQIDCTITLKSSKGHAKLVARFVSDGQPIDPSKMTAVQKIRFLLSWWWVGFVTFPRMVNEAGCLWFQRRLHFWHKPVPLETSLGRNAKSAERTMEVVFRRYLRSLVEQCQAPIALTYVPSGTSDSAKELMLSPCAKAKQDDSIEKVEFKALTPEFYTRFAFYAHDLEALFSELRESCTIWVSRPDLLPKLLFRKPTAALEVRGPMDYLYFGAIRYLRRRPERIMRPLTSSQPPPRSSTHTVAVDIRDFRNSPMDAFMLRQEDAKMRKRYRSLVLKLLVAERFALGGLLLVEAVLIMLQTWLAWRIAFAWDGKTRVLALAAAVHMFGDG
;
A
#
# COMPACT_ATOMS: atom_id res chain seq x y z
N MET A 1 -2.18 -16.27 11.07
CA MET A 1 -1.55 -15.06 11.65
C MET A 1 -1.93 -13.75 10.93
N MET A 2 -2.17 -13.73 9.61
CA MET A 2 -2.56 -12.49 8.91
C MET A 2 -4.03 -12.08 9.18
N LEU A 3 -4.98 -13.03 9.20
CA LEU A 3 -6.41 -12.75 9.49
C LEU A 3 -6.64 -12.19 10.90
N THR A 4 -5.91 -12.69 11.89
CA THR A 4 -6.12 -12.34 13.31
C THR A 4 -5.85 -10.87 13.63
N ARG A 5 -5.05 -10.18 12.83
CA ARG A 5 -4.83 -8.72 12.96
C ARG A 5 -6.04 -7.88 12.52
N PHE A 6 -6.95 -8.45 11.72
CA PHE A 6 -8.05 -7.71 11.08
C PHE A 6 -9.42 -7.96 11.68
N ILE A 7 -9.56 -9.05 12.43
CA ILE A 7 -10.72 -9.33 13.27
C ILE A 7 -10.56 -8.51 14.57
N LYS A 8 -10.66 -7.18 14.46
CA LYS A 8 -10.62 -6.31 15.64
C LYS A 8 -11.85 -6.60 16.51
N GLY A 9 -11.61 -7.15 17.70
CA GLY A 9 -12.65 -7.37 18.71
C GLY A 9 -13.46 -8.67 18.56
N ALA A 10 -13.06 -9.58 17.68
CA ALA A 10 -13.63 -10.93 17.65
C ALA A 10 -12.56 -11.99 17.89
N ASP A 11 -12.93 -13.03 18.63
CA ASP A 11 -12.04 -14.11 19.01
C ASP A 11 -11.76 -15.00 17.79
N PRO A 12 -10.50 -15.13 17.32
CA PRO A 12 -10.15 -16.03 16.24
C PRO A 12 -10.54 -17.48 16.51
N ALA A 13 -10.60 -17.91 17.77
CA ALA A 13 -11.00 -19.27 18.14
C ALA A 13 -12.47 -19.56 17.78
N ALA A 14 -13.30 -18.54 17.60
CA ALA A 14 -14.68 -18.69 17.14
C ALA A 14 -14.79 -19.14 15.68
N TYR A 15 -13.69 -19.05 14.90
CA TYR A 15 -13.67 -19.34 13.46
C TYR A 15 -12.58 -20.37 13.11
N PRO A 16 -12.71 -21.64 13.52
CA PRO A 16 -11.69 -22.68 13.29
C PRO A 16 -11.49 -23.00 11.81
N HIS A 17 -12.48 -22.73 10.95
CA HIS A 17 -12.40 -23.02 9.51
C HIS A 17 -12.53 -21.73 8.70
N ALA A 18 -11.57 -21.49 7.80
CA ALA A 18 -11.54 -20.32 6.93
C ALA A 18 -11.22 -20.72 5.48
N TYR A 19 -12.07 -20.32 4.54
CA TYR A 19 -11.91 -20.58 3.11
C TYR A 19 -11.78 -19.28 2.32
N LEU A 20 -10.83 -19.23 1.38
CA LEU A 20 -10.57 -18.06 0.55
C LEU A 20 -11.05 -18.30 -0.88
N VAL A 21 -11.89 -17.39 -1.37
CA VAL A 21 -12.20 -17.24 -2.79
C VAL A 21 -11.51 -15.98 -3.30
N THR A 22 -10.62 -16.15 -4.28
CA THR A 22 -9.77 -15.09 -4.81
C THR A 22 -9.37 -15.38 -6.25
N ALA A 23 -8.88 -14.36 -6.96
CA ALA A 23 -8.33 -14.55 -8.31
C ALA A 23 -6.97 -15.26 -8.25
N ALA A 24 -6.76 -16.23 -9.14
CA ALA A 24 -5.49 -16.93 -9.27
C ALA A 24 -4.41 -16.04 -9.92
N ARG A 25 -3.16 -16.17 -9.44
CA ARG A 25 -1.99 -15.49 -10.01
C ARG A 25 -1.38 -16.37 -11.10
N PHE A 26 -1.22 -15.84 -12.30
CA PHE A 26 -0.61 -16.53 -13.44
C PHE A 26 0.69 -15.85 -13.83
N LEU A 27 1.80 -16.61 -13.90
CA LEU A 27 3.14 -16.10 -14.28
C LEU A 27 3.57 -14.83 -13.51
N GLY A 28 3.22 -14.75 -12.22
CA GLY A 28 3.51 -13.59 -11.38
C GLY A 28 2.55 -12.40 -11.55
N TYR A 29 1.69 -12.41 -12.57
CA TYR A 29 0.67 -11.39 -12.80
C TYR A 29 -0.63 -11.70 -12.04
N LEU A 30 -1.16 -10.70 -11.35
CA LEU A 30 -2.43 -10.78 -10.63
C LEU A 30 -3.11 -9.42 -10.65
N PHE A 31 -4.32 -9.37 -11.20
CA PHE A 31 -5.26 -8.31 -10.95
C PHE A 31 -6.44 -8.88 -10.17
N ASN A 32 -6.60 -8.47 -8.91
CA ASN A 32 -7.64 -9.00 -8.03
C ASN A 32 -8.39 -7.86 -7.34
N PRO A 33 -9.59 -7.48 -7.79
CA PRO A 33 -10.35 -6.37 -7.21
C PRO A 33 -10.98 -6.72 -5.85
N VAL A 34 -11.29 -8.00 -5.60
CA VAL A 34 -11.94 -8.44 -4.36
C VAL A 34 -11.60 -9.89 -4.03
N SER A 35 -11.32 -10.18 -2.75
CA SER A 35 -11.27 -11.53 -2.20
C SER A 35 -12.34 -11.71 -1.12
N PHE A 36 -12.84 -12.93 -0.99
CA PHE A 36 -13.81 -13.32 0.03
C PHE A 36 -13.23 -14.39 0.94
N TRP A 37 -13.19 -14.11 2.24
CA TRP A 37 -12.92 -15.12 3.24
C TRP A 37 -14.24 -15.54 3.88
N TYR A 38 -14.56 -16.81 3.79
CA TYR A 38 -15.67 -17.44 4.49
C TYR A 38 -15.17 -17.98 5.81
N LEU A 39 -15.77 -17.53 6.91
CA LEU A 39 -15.39 -17.93 8.25
C LEU A 39 -16.52 -18.76 8.86
N TYR A 40 -16.18 -19.99 9.20
CA TYR A 40 -17.10 -20.98 9.72
C TYR A 40 -16.77 -21.29 11.18
N SER A 41 -17.82 -21.48 11.96
CA SER A 41 -17.73 -21.99 13.33
C SER A 41 -17.38 -23.49 13.35
N ALA A 42 -17.17 -24.04 14.55
CA ALA A 42 -16.79 -25.43 14.74
C ALA A 42 -17.83 -26.44 14.20
N ASP A 43 -19.10 -26.03 14.12
CA ASP A 43 -20.22 -26.77 13.55
C ASP A 43 -20.35 -26.63 12.01
N LEU A 44 -19.37 -25.99 11.36
CA LEU A 44 -19.37 -25.70 9.91
C LEU A 44 -20.56 -24.84 9.44
N SER A 45 -21.14 -24.02 10.32
CA SER A 45 -22.08 -22.98 9.91
C SER A 45 -21.36 -21.67 9.58
N LEU A 46 -21.81 -20.97 8.53
CA LEU A 46 -21.20 -19.70 8.11
C LEU A 46 -21.46 -18.63 9.18
N ALA A 47 -20.42 -18.22 9.90
CA ALA A 47 -20.54 -17.32 11.05
C ALA A 47 -20.16 -15.87 10.70
N ALA A 48 -19.17 -15.70 9.82
CA ALA A 48 -18.71 -14.39 9.38
C ALA A 48 -18.05 -14.44 8.00
N MET A 49 -17.81 -13.26 7.44
CA MET A 49 -17.05 -13.09 6.21
C MET A 49 -16.07 -11.93 6.34
N ILE A 50 -14.93 -12.04 5.65
CA ILE A 50 -14.05 -10.89 5.38
C ILE A 50 -14.07 -10.61 3.88
N VAL A 51 -14.48 -9.40 3.51
CA VAL A 51 -14.40 -8.91 2.14
C VAL A 51 -13.18 -8.01 2.01
N GLU A 52 -12.15 -8.49 1.32
CA GLU A 52 -10.94 -7.72 1.03
C GLU A 52 -11.10 -7.04 -0.33
N VAL A 53 -11.30 -5.72 -0.35
CA VAL A 53 -11.40 -4.93 -1.58
C VAL A 53 -10.07 -4.25 -1.87
N ASN A 54 -9.58 -4.41 -3.09
CA ASN A 54 -8.34 -3.80 -3.56
C ASN A 54 -8.67 -2.75 -4.63
N ASN A 55 -8.08 -1.55 -4.53
CA ASN A 55 -8.19 -0.57 -5.62
C ASN A 55 -7.04 -0.70 -6.63
N THR A 56 -7.20 -0.07 -7.79
CA THR A 56 -6.19 -0.07 -8.87
C THR A 56 -4.87 0.60 -8.49
N SER A 57 -4.86 1.39 -7.41
CA SER A 57 -3.63 1.95 -6.84
C SER A 57 -2.92 1.04 -5.82
N GLY A 58 -3.48 -0.15 -5.55
CA GLY A 58 -2.96 -1.11 -4.59
C GLY A 58 -3.34 -0.88 -3.12
N GLU A 59 -4.16 0.13 -2.80
CA GLU A 59 -4.74 0.29 -1.45
C GLU A 59 -5.77 -0.82 -1.21
N ARG A 60 -5.82 -1.32 0.02
CA ARG A 60 -6.65 -2.46 0.38
C ARG A 60 -7.51 -2.13 1.58
N ARG A 61 -8.74 -2.63 1.57
CA ARG A 61 -9.71 -2.47 2.66
C ARG A 61 -10.33 -3.82 2.98
N MET A 62 -10.27 -4.19 4.25
CA MET A 62 -10.92 -5.42 4.74
C MET A 62 -12.17 -5.03 5.52
N TYR A 63 -13.31 -5.59 5.11
CA TYR A 63 -14.58 -5.46 5.80
C TYR A 63 -14.88 -6.77 6.51
N PHE A 64 -14.93 -6.74 7.84
CA PHE A 64 -15.37 -7.87 8.65
C PHE A 64 -16.88 -7.80 8.82
N LEU A 65 -17.58 -8.81 8.31
CA LEU A 65 -19.03 -8.89 8.28
C LEU A 65 -19.44 -10.09 9.14
N THR A 66 -20.06 -9.85 10.29
CA THR A 66 -20.61 -10.92 11.14
C THR A 66 -22.06 -11.17 10.79
N GLN A 67 -22.51 -12.42 10.89
CA GLN A 67 -23.94 -12.71 10.97
C GLN A 67 -24.42 -12.08 12.28
N ALA A 68 -25.34 -11.11 12.20
CA ALA A 68 -25.84 -10.52 13.45
C ALA A 68 -26.66 -11.62 14.14
N ALA A 69 -26.43 -11.86 15.43
CA ALA A 69 -27.49 -12.40 16.26
C ALA A 69 -28.70 -11.47 16.04
N ALA A 70 -29.84 -12.03 15.66
CA ALA A 70 -31.05 -11.24 15.44
C ALA A 70 -31.23 -10.29 16.62
N VAL A 71 -31.14 -8.99 16.37
CA VAL A 71 -31.48 -7.97 17.36
C VAL A 71 -32.97 -8.16 17.61
N LYS A 72 -33.30 -8.77 18.75
CA LYS A 72 -34.61 -8.65 19.38
C LYS A 72 -34.71 -7.21 19.88
N ASP A 73 -35.51 -6.42 19.17
CA ASP A 73 -36.22 -5.20 19.57
C ASP A 73 -36.38 -4.38 18.28
N SER A 74 -37.59 -4.15 17.74
CA SER A 74 -38.80 -3.76 18.45
C SER A 74 -40.04 -4.44 17.87
N GLN A 75 -40.92 -4.85 18.76
CA GLN A 75 -42.33 -5.13 18.46
C GLN A 75 -42.94 -3.93 17.74
N ILE A 76 -43.45 -4.16 16.54
CA ILE A 76 -44.66 -3.47 16.06
C ILE A 76 -45.58 -4.60 15.62
N ASP A 77 -46.64 -4.78 16.40
CA ASP A 77 -47.82 -5.55 16.03
C ASP A 77 -48.38 -4.96 14.74
N ASP A 78 -48.35 -5.74 13.67
CA ASP A 78 -49.30 -5.63 12.56
C ASP A 78 -49.56 -7.04 12.04
N ALA A 79 -50.40 -7.73 12.80
CA ALA A 79 -51.03 -8.98 12.40
C ALA A 79 -52.08 -8.66 11.32
N ASP A 80 -51.70 -8.52 10.05
CA ASP A 80 -52.68 -8.67 8.95
C ASP A 80 -52.18 -8.86 7.49
N VAL A 81 -50.90 -9.16 7.23
CA VAL A 81 -50.42 -9.26 5.81
C VAL A 81 -49.89 -10.65 5.37
N LEU A 82 -49.91 -11.68 6.23
CA LEU A 82 -49.23 -12.96 5.93
C LEU A 82 -50.13 -14.14 5.51
N ARG A 83 -51.30 -13.90 4.90
CA ARG A 83 -52.11 -15.00 4.31
C ARG A 83 -51.88 -15.31 2.84
N ASN A 84 -51.07 -14.54 2.09
CA ASN A 84 -50.86 -14.75 0.64
C ASN A 84 -49.38 -14.84 0.21
N ALA A 85 -48.56 -15.65 0.87
CA ALA A 85 -47.17 -15.90 0.46
C ALA A 85 -46.81 -17.40 0.33
N ASN A 86 -47.75 -18.24 -0.11
CA ASN A 86 -47.51 -19.67 -0.39
C ASN A 86 -47.12 -19.96 -1.85
N ILE A 87 -46.44 -19.03 -2.54
CA ILE A 87 -45.83 -19.27 -3.85
C ILE A 87 -44.43 -18.64 -3.85
N ARG A 88 -43.41 -19.48 -4.04
CA ARG A 88 -41.93 -19.24 -4.08
C ARG A 88 -41.14 -19.52 -2.79
N ARG A 89 -41.12 -20.79 -2.36
CA ARG A 89 -39.96 -21.36 -1.64
C ARG A 89 -38.86 -21.73 -2.65
N SER A 90 -37.86 -20.87 -2.80
CA SER A 90 -36.44 -21.21 -3.08
C SER A 90 -35.65 -19.92 -3.43
N ASN A 91 -34.40 -19.84 -2.99
CA ASN A 91 -33.40 -18.77 -3.21
C ASN A 91 -33.40 -17.52 -2.30
N THR A 92 -33.48 -17.69 -0.98
CA THR A 92 -33.01 -16.63 -0.06
C THR A 92 -31.49 -16.68 0.07
N PRO A 93 -30.73 -15.61 -0.18
CA PRO A 93 -29.31 -15.55 0.16
C PRO A 93 -29.14 -15.69 1.67
N VAL A 94 -28.34 -16.65 2.12
CA VAL A 94 -28.17 -17.01 3.55
C VAL A 94 -27.43 -15.91 4.31
N PHE A 95 -26.57 -15.15 3.62
CA PHE A 95 -25.79 -14.08 4.20
C PHE A 95 -26.03 -12.76 3.46
N GLN A 96 -26.67 -11.81 4.13
CA GLN A 96 -26.93 -10.47 3.60
C GLN A 96 -26.44 -9.39 4.57
N LYS A 97 -25.60 -8.47 4.08
CA LYS A 97 -25.04 -7.37 4.86
C LYS A 97 -24.94 -6.09 4.04
N GLU A 98 -25.12 -4.96 4.71
CA GLU A 98 -24.90 -3.63 4.19
C GLU A 98 -23.82 -2.92 5.01
N TRP A 99 -22.88 -2.24 4.36
CA TRP A 99 -21.84 -1.46 5.03
C TRP A 99 -21.46 -0.21 4.22
N PRO A 100 -20.96 0.85 4.86
CA PRO A 100 -20.58 2.07 4.16
C PRO A 100 -19.38 1.84 3.23
N LYS A 101 -19.42 2.46 2.05
CA LYS A 101 -18.28 2.52 1.15
C LYS A 101 -17.29 3.55 1.68
N ASP A 102 -16.04 3.16 1.87
CA ASP A 102 -14.98 4.06 2.34
C ASP A 102 -13.68 3.98 1.50
N LEU A 103 -13.58 3.00 0.60
CA LEU A 103 -12.48 2.87 -0.35
C LEU A 103 -12.81 3.55 -1.69
N HIS A 104 -11.85 4.32 -2.21
CA HIS A 104 -11.94 4.86 -3.58
C HIS A 104 -11.48 3.81 -4.58
N ALA A 105 -12.39 2.92 -4.96
CA ALA A 105 -12.10 1.79 -5.85
C ALA A 105 -12.00 2.18 -7.34
N SER A 106 -12.69 3.24 -7.76
CA SER A 106 -12.78 3.65 -9.17
C SER A 106 -12.88 5.16 -9.33
N PRO A 107 -12.25 5.76 -10.36
CA PRO A 107 -12.36 7.18 -10.66
C PRO A 107 -13.78 7.62 -11.01
N PHE A 108 -14.68 6.72 -11.41
CA PHE A 108 -16.07 7.07 -11.76
C PHE A 108 -17.03 6.90 -10.57
N SER A 109 -16.51 6.59 -9.38
CA SER A 109 -17.34 6.30 -8.22
C SER A 109 -16.80 6.96 -6.96
N SER A 110 -17.51 7.97 -6.45
CA SER A 110 -17.20 8.62 -5.18
C SER A 110 -17.17 7.65 -4.00
N ARG A 111 -16.51 8.02 -2.89
CA ARG A 111 -16.57 7.28 -1.63
C ARG A 111 -17.94 7.38 -0.92
N LYS A 112 -18.93 8.05 -1.50
CA LYS A 112 -20.27 8.15 -0.89
C LYS A 112 -21.14 6.97 -1.29
N GLY A 113 -21.86 6.40 -0.33
CA GLY A 113 -22.80 5.29 -0.54
C GLY A 113 -22.48 4.09 0.35
N SER A 114 -23.07 2.95 0.01
CA SER A 114 -22.93 1.70 0.74
C SER A 114 -22.73 0.53 -0.23
N TYR A 115 -22.06 -0.51 0.24
CA TYR A 115 -22.06 -1.81 -0.40
C TYR A 115 -23.08 -2.70 0.29
N THR A 116 -23.76 -3.50 -0.51
CA THR A 116 -24.56 -4.63 -0.03
C THR A 116 -24.00 -5.90 -0.64
N ILE A 117 -23.91 -6.95 0.17
CA ILE A 117 -23.60 -8.30 -0.29
C ILE A 117 -24.77 -9.19 0.01
N ALA A 118 -25.10 -10.06 -0.94
CA ALA A 118 -26.07 -11.13 -0.80
C ALA A 118 -25.43 -12.40 -1.35
N MET A 119 -25.28 -13.42 -0.53
CA MET A 119 -24.51 -14.60 -0.92
C MET A 119 -25.07 -15.90 -0.31
N SER A 120 -24.87 -17.00 -1.03
CA SER A 120 -25.25 -18.36 -0.61
C SER A 120 -24.10 -19.08 0.08
N ASP A 121 -24.33 -19.73 1.23
CA ASP A 121 -23.32 -20.54 1.90
C ASP A 121 -22.86 -21.73 1.03
N PRO A 122 -21.59 -21.78 0.55
CA PRO A 122 -21.11 -22.84 -0.33
C PRO A 122 -21.06 -24.22 0.35
N LEU A 123 -20.77 -24.30 1.65
CA LEU A 123 -20.73 -25.59 2.36
C LEU A 123 -22.14 -26.16 2.51
N LYS A 124 -23.11 -25.30 2.82
CA LYS A 124 -24.52 -25.69 2.83
C LYS A 124 -25.01 -26.07 1.42
N ALA A 125 -24.64 -25.29 0.41
CA ALA A 125 -24.99 -25.59 -0.98
C ALA A 125 -24.45 -26.97 -1.39
N LEU A 126 -23.20 -27.29 -1.04
CA LEU A 126 -22.61 -28.62 -1.25
C LEU A 126 -23.42 -29.74 -0.58
N SER A 127 -23.87 -29.54 0.66
CA SER A 127 -24.71 -30.52 1.37
C SER A 127 -26.07 -30.77 0.69
N GLU A 128 -26.56 -29.79 -0.07
CA GLU A 128 -27.81 -29.83 -0.83
C GLU A 128 -27.57 -30.25 -2.30
N ASN A 129 -26.39 -30.79 -2.64
CA ASN A 129 -25.96 -31.14 -4.00
C ASN A 129 -25.99 -29.95 -4.98
N ARG A 130 -25.72 -28.74 -4.48
CA ARG A 130 -25.58 -27.51 -5.28
C ARG A 130 -24.12 -27.06 -5.24
N ASP A 131 -23.35 -27.40 -6.27
CA ASP A 131 -21.92 -27.05 -6.39
C ASP A 131 -21.67 -25.62 -6.88
N GLN A 132 -22.45 -24.67 -6.38
CA GLN A 132 -22.45 -23.30 -6.89
C GLN A 132 -22.18 -22.29 -5.80
N ILE A 133 -21.15 -21.47 -6.04
CA ILE A 133 -20.95 -20.21 -5.33
C ILE A 133 -21.84 -19.19 -6.05
N ASP A 134 -22.67 -18.47 -5.30
CA ASP A 134 -23.41 -17.31 -5.80
C ASP A 134 -23.26 -16.15 -4.83
N CYS A 135 -22.62 -15.08 -5.30
CA CYS A 135 -22.38 -13.88 -4.53
C CYS A 135 -22.72 -12.65 -5.38
N THR A 136 -23.61 -11.81 -4.89
CA THR A 136 -24.00 -10.55 -5.51
C THR A 136 -23.57 -9.40 -4.62
N ILE A 137 -22.72 -8.51 -5.14
CA ILE A 137 -22.38 -7.24 -4.53
C ILE A 137 -23.09 -6.13 -5.27
N THR A 138 -23.88 -5.34 -4.54
CA THR A 138 -24.51 -4.13 -5.08
C THR A 138 -23.92 -2.90 -4.41
N LEU A 139 -23.35 -2.01 -5.23
CA LEU A 139 -22.96 -0.67 -4.82
C LEU A 139 -24.18 0.25 -4.90
N LYS A 140 -24.60 0.80 -3.77
CA LYS A 140 -25.66 1.81 -3.66
C LYS A 140 -25.06 3.21 -3.57
N SER A 141 -25.78 4.17 -4.17
CA SER A 141 -25.50 5.59 -4.02
C SER A 141 -25.88 6.09 -2.63
N SER A 142 -25.43 7.29 -2.26
CA SER A 142 -25.91 7.96 -1.03
C SER A 142 -27.42 8.24 -1.03
N LYS A 143 -28.09 8.15 -2.18
CA LYS A 143 -29.55 8.27 -2.33
C LYS A 143 -30.24 6.90 -2.39
N GLY A 144 -29.57 5.81 -2.00
CA GLY A 144 -30.13 4.45 -2.00
C GLY A 144 -30.17 3.74 -3.37
N HIS A 145 -30.05 4.46 -4.49
CA HIS A 145 -30.09 3.87 -5.83
C HIS A 145 -28.91 2.92 -6.11
N ALA A 146 -29.18 1.73 -6.66
CA ALA A 146 -28.14 0.82 -7.15
C ALA A 146 -27.38 1.45 -8.33
N LYS A 147 -26.05 1.48 -8.24
CA LYS A 147 -25.14 2.02 -9.26
C LYS A 147 -24.42 0.93 -10.04
N LEU A 148 -24.04 -0.14 -9.35
CA LEU A 148 -23.30 -1.25 -9.94
C LEU A 148 -23.69 -2.52 -9.20
N VAL A 149 -24.01 -3.56 -9.96
CA VAL A 149 -24.28 -4.90 -9.47
C VAL A 149 -23.21 -5.81 -10.07
N ALA A 150 -22.37 -6.38 -9.22
CA ALA A 150 -21.37 -7.37 -9.59
C ALA A 150 -21.82 -8.72 -9.04
N ARG A 151 -21.93 -9.70 -9.92
CA ARG A 151 -22.29 -11.06 -9.55
C ARG A 151 -21.12 -12.00 -9.84
N PHE A 152 -20.77 -12.79 -8.84
CA PHE A 152 -19.78 -13.85 -8.90
C PHE A 152 -20.50 -15.18 -8.76
N VAL A 153 -20.46 -15.99 -9.81
CA VAL A 153 -21.11 -17.30 -9.88
C VAL A 153 -20.12 -18.35 -10.34
N SER A 154 -20.32 -19.60 -9.90
CA SER A 154 -19.60 -20.75 -10.46
C SER A 154 -19.89 -20.90 -11.96
N ASP A 155 -18.83 -21.00 -12.76
CA ASP A 155 -18.90 -21.31 -14.19
C ASP A 155 -18.34 -22.71 -14.43
N GLY A 156 -19.22 -23.69 -14.55
CA GLY A 156 -18.87 -25.10 -14.75
C GLY A 156 -18.43 -25.84 -13.48
N GLN A 157 -17.83 -27.01 -13.70
CA GLN A 157 -17.41 -27.93 -12.64
C GLN A 157 -16.09 -27.47 -12.00
N PRO A 158 -15.96 -27.51 -10.66
CA PRO A 158 -14.72 -27.14 -9.99
C PRO A 158 -13.59 -28.09 -10.36
N ILE A 159 -12.42 -27.54 -10.61
CA ILE A 159 -11.22 -28.31 -10.95
C ILE A 159 -10.36 -28.42 -9.68
N ASP A 160 -10.06 -29.65 -9.26
CA ASP A 160 -9.14 -29.93 -8.15
C ASP A 160 -7.71 -30.16 -8.68
N PRO A 161 -6.77 -29.22 -8.45
CA PRO A 161 -5.40 -29.35 -8.96
C PRO A 161 -4.64 -30.56 -8.42
N SER A 162 -5.05 -31.13 -7.29
CA SER A 162 -4.41 -32.31 -6.70
C SER A 162 -4.72 -33.59 -7.49
N LYS A 163 -5.89 -33.65 -8.13
CA LYS A 163 -6.37 -34.80 -8.92
C LYS A 163 -6.02 -34.69 -10.41
N MET A 164 -5.53 -33.54 -10.87
CA MET A 164 -5.19 -33.31 -12.27
C MET A 164 -3.90 -34.03 -12.67
N THR A 165 -3.92 -34.66 -13.84
CA THR A 165 -2.72 -35.17 -14.53
C THR A 165 -1.82 -34.01 -15.00
N ALA A 166 -0.53 -34.29 -15.23
CA ALA A 166 0.42 -33.28 -15.73
C ALA A 166 -0.04 -32.65 -17.06
N VAL A 167 -0.61 -33.45 -17.97
CA VAL A 167 -1.11 -32.98 -19.27
C VAL A 167 -2.29 -32.02 -19.09
N GLN A 168 -3.22 -32.34 -18.18
CA GLN A 168 -4.35 -31.45 -17.86
C GLN A 168 -3.87 -30.14 -17.24
N LYS A 169 -2.85 -30.18 -16.37
CA LYS A 169 -2.24 -28.97 -15.78
C LYS A 169 -1.63 -28.08 -16.84
N ILE A 170 -0.83 -28.64 -17.75
CA ILE A 170 -0.20 -27.88 -18.85
C ILE A 170 -1.28 -27.28 -19.75
N ARG A 171 -2.29 -28.07 -20.15
CA ARG A 171 -3.40 -27.58 -20.98
C ARG A 171 -4.16 -26.43 -20.31
N PHE A 172 -4.44 -26.55 -19.01
CA PHE A 172 -5.09 -25.49 -18.24
C PHE A 172 -4.25 -24.21 -18.20
N LEU A 173 -2.95 -24.32 -17.93
CA LEU A 173 -2.04 -23.16 -17.92
C LEU A 173 -1.97 -22.50 -19.30
N LEU A 174 -1.87 -23.28 -20.38
CA LEU A 174 -1.85 -22.77 -21.75
C LEU A 174 -3.18 -22.16 -22.22
N SER A 175 -4.32 -22.54 -21.63
CA SER A 175 -5.59 -21.90 -21.95
C SER A 175 -5.85 -20.63 -21.12
N TRP A 176 -5.33 -20.58 -19.88
CA TRP A 176 -5.63 -19.50 -18.92
C TRP A 176 -4.56 -18.42 -18.78
N TRP A 177 -3.34 -18.60 -19.27
CA TRP A 177 -2.21 -17.66 -19.06
C TRP A 177 -2.52 -16.21 -19.46
N TRP A 178 -3.35 -16.01 -20.50
CA TRP A 178 -3.63 -14.69 -21.05
C TRP A 178 -4.77 -13.95 -20.34
N VAL A 179 -5.65 -14.66 -19.61
CA VAL A 179 -6.86 -14.08 -19.01
C VAL A 179 -6.51 -12.98 -18.02
N GLY A 180 -5.56 -13.25 -17.12
CA GLY A 180 -5.05 -12.25 -16.19
C GLY A 180 -4.46 -11.05 -16.93
N PHE A 181 -3.57 -11.30 -17.89
CA PHE A 181 -2.86 -10.26 -18.64
C PHE A 181 -3.80 -9.28 -19.37
N VAL A 182 -4.86 -9.79 -20.01
CA VAL A 182 -5.81 -8.98 -20.80
C VAL A 182 -6.83 -8.26 -19.93
N THR A 183 -6.99 -8.62 -18.65
CA THR A 183 -7.94 -7.98 -17.73
C THR A 183 -7.67 -6.49 -17.55
N PHE A 184 -6.40 -6.09 -17.37
CA PHE A 184 -6.07 -4.66 -17.19
C PHE A 184 -6.27 -3.81 -18.44
N PRO A 185 -5.78 -4.20 -19.63
CA PRO A 185 -6.12 -3.53 -20.88
C PRO A 185 -7.63 -3.37 -21.09
N ARG A 186 -8.42 -4.42 -20.82
CA ARG A 186 -9.90 -4.34 -20.91
C ARG A 186 -10.48 -3.30 -19.96
N MET A 187 -10.02 -3.27 -18.70
CA MET A 187 -10.47 -2.24 -17.75
C MET A 187 -10.12 -0.82 -18.18
N VAL A 188 -8.93 -0.61 -18.75
CA VAL A 188 -8.51 0.70 -19.27
C VAL A 188 -9.39 1.10 -20.45
N ASN A 189 -9.70 0.16 -21.35
CA ASN A 189 -10.61 0.40 -22.47
C ASN A 189 -12.01 0.80 -21.98
N GLU A 190 -12.59 0.05 -21.03
CA GLU A 190 -13.89 0.38 -20.44
C GLU A 190 -13.87 1.73 -19.72
N ALA A 191 -12.82 2.02 -18.96
CA ALA A 191 -12.64 3.34 -18.35
C ALA A 191 -12.59 4.47 -19.40
N GLY A 192 -11.94 4.21 -20.54
CA GLY A 192 -11.93 5.10 -21.70
C GLY A 192 -13.33 5.32 -22.28
N CYS A 193 -14.09 4.25 -22.49
CA CYS A 193 -15.49 4.34 -22.96
C CYS A 193 -16.37 5.16 -21.98
N LEU A 194 -16.25 4.91 -20.67
CA LEU A 194 -16.99 5.66 -19.66
C LEU A 194 -16.63 7.15 -19.64
N TRP A 195 -15.36 7.48 -19.88
CA TRP A 195 -14.89 8.87 -19.93
C TRP A 195 -15.28 9.57 -21.23
N PHE A 196 -14.89 9.03 -22.39
CA PHE A 196 -15.04 9.70 -23.68
C PHE A 196 -16.46 9.59 -24.25
N GLN A 197 -17.09 8.40 -24.17
CA GLN A 197 -18.41 8.18 -24.76
C GLN A 197 -19.54 8.53 -23.80
N ARG A 198 -19.45 8.07 -22.54
CA ARG A 198 -20.52 8.27 -21.54
C ARG A 198 -20.37 9.56 -20.74
N ARG A 199 -19.24 10.29 -20.86
CA ARG A 199 -18.94 11.55 -20.16
C ARG A 199 -19.24 11.50 -18.66
N LEU A 200 -18.95 10.35 -18.05
CA LEU A 200 -19.15 10.17 -16.61
C LEU A 200 -18.20 11.07 -15.82
N HIS A 201 -18.71 11.59 -14.71
CA HIS A 201 -17.94 12.47 -13.85
C HIS A 201 -16.72 11.75 -13.25
N PHE A 202 -15.55 12.36 -13.37
CA PHE A 202 -14.30 11.87 -12.79
C PHE A 202 -14.09 12.41 -11.39
N TRP A 203 -13.99 11.49 -10.45
CA TRP A 203 -13.69 11.73 -9.05
C TRP A 203 -12.21 11.48 -8.78
N HIS A 204 -11.54 12.52 -8.29
CA HIS A 204 -10.13 12.43 -7.93
C HIS A 204 -9.93 11.51 -6.72
N LYS A 205 -8.79 10.81 -6.69
CA LYS A 205 -8.44 9.92 -5.60
C LYS A 205 -8.26 10.73 -4.30
N PRO A 206 -9.02 10.46 -3.24
CA PRO A 206 -8.89 11.20 -1.99
C PRO A 206 -7.71 10.69 -1.17
N VAL A 207 -7.38 11.43 -0.11
CA VAL A 207 -6.41 11.02 0.91
C VAL A 207 -6.75 9.61 1.43
N PRO A 208 -5.77 8.69 1.53
CA PRO A 208 -5.99 7.36 2.13
C PRO A 208 -6.51 7.50 3.56
N LEU A 209 -7.46 6.65 3.94
CA LEU A 209 -7.96 6.65 5.31
C LEU A 209 -6.94 6.00 6.23
N GLU A 210 -6.95 6.40 7.50
CA GLU A 210 -6.10 5.80 8.52
C GLU A 210 -6.34 4.29 8.63
N THR A 211 -7.57 3.84 8.42
CA THR A 211 -7.97 2.43 8.50
C THR A 211 -7.70 1.64 7.22
N SER A 212 -7.33 2.31 6.12
CA SER A 212 -6.94 1.67 4.87
C SER A 212 -5.54 1.08 4.98
N LEU A 213 -5.33 -0.06 4.33
CA LEU A 213 -3.99 -0.61 4.14
C LEU A 213 -3.37 0.02 2.90
N GLY A 214 -2.20 0.63 3.08
CA GLY A 214 -1.39 1.13 1.98
C GLY A 214 -1.02 0.01 1.00
N ARG A 215 -0.67 0.41 -0.23
CA ARG A 215 -0.13 -0.52 -1.22
C ARG A 215 1.14 -1.19 -0.75
N ASN A 216 1.50 -2.31 -1.37
CA ASN A 216 2.80 -2.93 -1.11
C ASN A 216 3.92 -1.98 -1.53
N ALA A 217 4.94 -1.89 -0.68
CA ALA A 217 6.12 -1.07 -0.92
C ALA A 217 6.95 -1.67 -2.05
N LYS A 218 7.44 -0.81 -2.96
CA LYS A 218 8.45 -1.15 -3.97
C LYS A 218 9.81 -1.36 -3.29
N SER A 219 10.77 -1.96 -4.00
CA SER A 219 12.12 -2.23 -3.46
C SER A 219 12.81 -0.99 -2.86
N ALA A 220 12.75 0.15 -3.58
CA ALA A 220 13.28 1.43 -3.10
C ALA A 220 12.61 1.89 -1.80
N GLU A 221 11.28 1.82 -1.73
CA GLU A 221 10.50 2.24 -0.56
C GLU A 221 10.77 1.34 0.64
N ARG A 222 10.91 0.02 0.44
CA ARG A 222 11.31 -0.91 1.52
C ARG A 222 12.69 -0.59 2.07
N THR A 223 13.64 -0.27 1.19
CA THR A 223 15.00 0.10 1.58
C THR A 223 14.98 1.41 2.37
N MET A 224 14.23 2.41 1.89
CA MET A 224 14.07 3.70 2.57
C MET A 224 13.29 3.60 3.88
N GLU A 225 12.34 2.68 4.00
CA GLU A 225 11.60 2.42 5.24
C GLU A 225 12.54 1.98 6.36
N VAL A 226 13.45 1.05 6.08
CA VAL A 226 14.45 0.57 7.07
C VAL A 226 15.34 1.71 7.53
N VAL A 227 15.80 2.55 6.60
CA VAL A 227 16.62 3.75 6.88
C VAL A 227 15.84 4.75 7.73
N PHE A 228 14.61 5.08 7.32
CA PHE A 228 13.74 6.02 8.01
C PHE A 228 13.40 5.55 9.43
N ARG A 229 13.10 4.26 9.60
CA ARG A 229 12.84 3.66 10.92
C ARG A 229 14.03 3.81 11.86
N ARG A 230 15.24 3.51 11.40
CA ARG A 230 16.47 3.69 12.19
C ARG A 230 16.72 5.16 12.53
N TYR A 231 16.48 6.03 11.56
CA TYR A 231 16.57 7.48 11.75
C TYR A 231 15.55 7.98 12.79
N LEU A 232 14.30 7.55 12.71
CA LEU A 232 13.25 7.87 13.67
C LEU A 232 13.57 7.34 15.08
N ARG A 233 14.15 6.14 15.17
CA ARG A 233 14.64 5.61 16.46
C ARG A 233 15.73 6.51 17.06
N SER A 234 16.70 6.92 16.26
CA SER A 234 17.78 7.82 16.71
C SER A 234 17.25 9.18 17.17
N LEU A 235 16.15 9.64 16.55
CA LEU A 235 15.44 10.86 16.91
C LEU A 235 14.80 10.73 18.31
N VAL A 236 14.10 9.63 18.56
CA VAL A 236 13.48 9.35 19.86
C VAL A 236 14.54 9.18 20.95
N GLU A 237 15.65 8.50 20.65
CA GLU A 237 16.77 8.30 21.58
C GLU A 237 17.49 9.60 21.96
N GLN A 238 17.50 10.59 21.08
CA GLN A 238 18.10 11.92 21.33
C GLN A 238 17.11 12.90 21.96
N CYS A 239 15.83 12.54 22.06
CA CYS A 239 14.79 13.42 22.57
C CYS A 239 14.89 13.55 24.10
N GLN A 240 14.90 14.78 24.60
CA GLN A 240 14.94 15.10 26.03
C GLN A 240 13.55 15.12 26.68
N ALA A 241 12.48 15.16 25.88
CA ALA A 241 11.11 15.07 26.38
C ALA A 241 10.74 13.60 26.68
N PRO A 242 9.86 13.33 27.65
CA PRO A 242 9.39 11.98 27.96
C PRO A 242 8.35 11.51 26.92
N ILE A 243 8.81 11.08 25.73
CA ILE A 243 7.96 10.67 24.61
C ILE A 243 7.99 9.16 24.43
N ALA A 244 6.80 8.57 24.26
CA ALA A 244 6.62 7.19 23.81
C ALA A 244 6.01 7.19 22.40
N LEU A 245 6.82 6.89 21.39
CA LEU A 245 6.44 6.92 19.99
C LEU A 245 6.10 5.51 19.48
N THR A 246 4.86 5.29 19.07
CA THR A 246 4.45 4.06 18.36
C THR A 246 4.52 4.31 16.85
N TYR A 247 5.46 3.66 16.17
CA TYR A 247 5.64 3.74 14.73
C TYR A 247 4.91 2.59 14.02
N VAL A 248 4.07 2.95 13.04
CA VAL A 248 3.32 2.02 12.19
C VAL A 248 3.76 2.20 10.74
N PRO A 249 4.53 1.24 10.17
CA PRO A 249 5.03 1.32 8.82
C PRO A 249 3.94 1.06 7.76
N SER A 250 4.19 1.50 6.52
CA SER A 250 3.31 1.27 5.37
C SER A 250 3.93 0.32 4.34
N GLY A 251 3.12 -0.60 3.81
CA GLY A 251 3.48 -1.44 2.65
C GLY A 251 4.50 -2.54 2.89
N THR A 252 4.90 -2.78 4.13
CA THR A 252 5.71 -3.94 4.55
C THR A 252 4.86 -4.88 5.40
N SER A 253 4.60 -6.10 4.90
CA SER A 253 3.77 -7.09 5.61
C SER A 253 4.47 -7.67 6.85
N ASP A 254 5.81 -7.68 6.85
CA ASP A 254 6.62 -8.30 7.91
C ASP A 254 6.99 -7.35 9.05
N SER A 255 6.89 -6.05 8.81
CA SER A 255 7.30 -5.05 9.79
C SER A 255 6.20 -4.80 10.82
N ALA A 256 6.38 -5.34 12.02
CA ALA A 256 5.49 -5.06 13.15
C ALA A 256 5.52 -3.57 13.54
N LYS A 257 4.42 -3.13 14.18
CA LYS A 257 4.37 -1.87 14.92
C LYS A 257 5.53 -1.84 15.91
N GLU A 258 6.21 -0.71 16.01
CA GLU A 258 7.39 -0.55 16.86
C GLU A 258 7.13 0.54 17.90
N LEU A 259 7.28 0.20 19.19
CA LEU A 259 7.25 1.17 20.28
C LEU A 259 8.69 1.65 20.56
N MET A 260 8.91 2.95 20.42
CA MET A 260 10.17 3.62 20.69
C MET A 260 10.01 4.54 21.90
N LEU A 261 10.89 4.41 22.89
CA LEU A 261 10.84 5.20 24.13
C LEU A 261 12.04 6.12 24.21
N SER A 262 11.81 7.41 24.52
CA SER A 262 12.90 8.34 24.80
C SER A 262 13.60 7.99 26.13
N PRO A 263 14.85 8.43 26.35
CA PRO A 263 15.56 8.17 27.60
C PRO A 263 14.79 8.65 28.84
N CYS A 264 14.17 9.83 28.76
CA CYS A 264 13.35 10.39 29.84
C CYS A 264 12.05 9.59 30.06
N ALA A 265 11.47 9.01 29.01
CA ALA A 265 10.30 8.13 29.14
C ALA A 265 10.66 6.78 29.77
N LYS A 266 11.85 6.24 29.49
CA LYS A 266 12.34 5.00 30.12
C LYS A 266 12.58 5.14 31.62
N ALA A 267 12.94 6.36 32.07
CA ALA A 267 13.26 6.65 33.46
C ALA A 267 12.06 7.00 34.35
N LYS A 268 10.87 7.25 33.77
CA LYS A 268 9.66 7.68 34.51
C LYS A 268 8.57 6.61 34.49
N GLN A 269 7.70 6.63 35.52
CA GLN A 269 6.44 5.88 35.54
C GLN A 269 5.31 6.62 34.79
N ASP A 270 4.31 5.84 34.35
CA ASP A 270 3.44 5.99 33.16
C ASP A 270 2.69 7.34 33.00
N ASP A 271 2.34 8.05 34.08
CA ASP A 271 1.43 9.21 34.02
C ASP A 271 2.02 10.50 33.41
N SER A 272 3.34 10.59 33.27
CA SER A 272 4.01 11.77 32.68
C SER A 272 4.52 11.55 31.26
N ILE A 273 4.18 10.42 30.63
CA ILE A 273 4.72 10.01 29.33
C ILE A 273 3.80 10.51 28.20
N GLU A 274 4.38 11.31 27.30
CA GLU A 274 3.73 11.77 26.09
C GLU A 274 3.69 10.66 25.02
N LYS A 275 2.60 9.87 24.98
CA LYS A 275 2.29 8.88 23.94
C LYS A 275 1.96 9.53 22.58
N VAL A 276 2.70 9.19 21.53
CA VAL A 276 2.51 9.65 20.14
C VAL A 276 2.43 8.43 19.21
N GLU A 277 1.47 8.40 18.29
CA GLU A 277 1.41 7.40 17.23
C GLU A 277 1.80 8.07 15.90
N PHE A 278 2.80 7.50 15.22
CA PHE A 278 3.24 7.91 13.89
C PHE A 278 2.90 6.79 12.91
N LYS A 279 2.09 7.11 11.90
CA LYS A 279 1.64 6.15 10.90
C LYS A 279 1.97 6.63 9.50
N ALA A 280 2.71 5.82 8.75
CA ALA A 280 2.84 6.02 7.32
C ALA A 280 1.57 5.49 6.62
N LEU A 281 0.86 6.36 5.89
CA LEU A 281 -0.37 5.98 5.17
C LEU A 281 -0.05 5.35 3.81
N THR A 282 1.04 5.79 3.18
CA THR A 282 1.53 5.25 1.89
C THR A 282 3.04 5.03 1.94
N PRO A 283 3.58 3.96 1.32
CA PRO A 283 5.02 3.73 1.26
C PRO A 283 5.79 4.80 0.47
N GLU A 284 5.08 5.54 -0.37
CA GLU A 284 5.64 6.65 -1.15
C GLU A 284 6.27 7.74 -0.26
N PHE A 285 5.79 7.86 0.98
CA PHE A 285 6.36 8.75 1.99
C PHE A 285 7.87 8.53 2.15
N TYR A 286 8.35 7.28 2.17
CA TYR A 286 9.76 6.99 2.50
C TYR A 286 10.73 7.52 1.45
N THR A 287 10.39 7.37 0.17
CA THR A 287 11.21 7.91 -0.92
C THR A 287 11.08 9.42 -0.98
N ARG A 288 9.88 9.97 -0.77
CA ARG A 288 9.63 11.42 -0.77
C ARG A 288 10.37 12.14 0.36
N PHE A 289 10.46 11.52 1.54
CA PHE A 289 11.20 12.07 2.68
C PHE A 289 12.67 12.40 2.33
N ALA A 290 13.30 11.62 1.44
CA ALA A 290 14.67 11.86 0.99
C ALA A 290 14.84 13.11 0.11
N PHE A 291 13.77 13.64 -0.47
CA PHE A 291 13.81 14.85 -1.31
C PHE A 291 13.81 16.14 -0.47
N TYR A 292 13.36 16.08 0.78
CA TYR A 292 13.33 17.26 1.65
C TYR A 292 14.70 17.56 2.24
N ALA A 293 15.05 18.85 2.32
CA ALA A 293 16.29 19.28 2.95
C ALA A 293 16.19 19.24 4.48
N HIS A 294 15.00 19.51 5.04
CA HIS A 294 14.77 19.60 6.47
C HIS A 294 13.68 18.62 6.90
N ASP A 295 13.89 17.91 8.01
CA ASP A 295 12.96 16.92 8.53
C ASP A 295 11.65 17.55 9.02
N LEU A 296 11.71 18.74 9.63
CA LEU A 296 10.51 19.47 10.05
C LEU A 296 9.63 19.88 8.86
N GLU A 297 10.24 20.45 7.81
CA GLU A 297 9.54 20.76 6.55
C GLU A 297 8.93 19.49 5.94
N ALA A 298 9.71 18.40 5.89
CA ALA A 298 9.26 17.12 5.36
C ALA A 298 8.02 16.61 6.09
N LEU A 299 8.06 16.53 7.42
CA LEU A 299 6.95 16.00 8.20
C LEU A 299 5.71 16.89 8.11
N PHE A 300 5.83 18.21 8.19
CA PHE A 300 4.66 19.09 8.07
C PHE A 300 4.06 19.11 6.66
N SER A 301 4.90 19.10 5.63
CA SER A 301 4.44 19.02 4.23
C SER A 301 3.74 17.68 3.97
N GLU A 302 4.31 16.58 4.43
CA GLU A 302 3.74 15.25 4.23
C GLU A 302 2.50 14.99 5.10
N LEU A 303 2.38 15.65 6.25
CA LEU A 303 1.20 15.59 7.13
C LEU A 303 0.03 16.43 6.58
N ARG A 304 0.27 17.70 6.23
CA ARG A 304 -0.79 18.67 5.90
C ARG A 304 -1.04 18.84 4.40
N GLU A 305 0.00 18.78 3.58
CA GLU A 305 -0.13 19.11 2.16
C GLU A 305 -0.35 17.88 1.28
N SER A 306 0.51 16.87 1.44
CA SER A 306 0.50 15.63 0.63
C SER A 306 -0.25 14.48 1.32
N CYS A 307 -0.52 14.60 2.62
CA CYS A 307 -1.25 13.64 3.46
C CYS A 307 -0.80 12.18 3.25
N THR A 308 0.51 11.95 3.33
CA THR A 308 1.12 10.61 3.23
C THR A 308 1.41 9.98 4.58
N ILE A 309 1.34 10.77 5.65
CA ILE A 309 1.50 10.33 7.04
C ILE A 309 0.34 10.83 7.90
N TRP A 310 0.15 10.17 9.04
CA TRP A 310 -0.73 10.59 10.12
C TRP A 310 0.02 10.54 11.45
N VAL A 311 -0.16 11.57 12.26
CA VAL A 311 0.47 11.68 13.59
C VAL A 311 -0.62 12.06 14.59
N SER A 312 -0.73 11.33 15.69
CA SER A 312 -1.80 11.55 16.68
C SER A 312 -1.68 12.90 17.40
N ARG A 313 -0.46 13.34 17.73
CA ARG A 313 -0.13 14.61 18.38
C ARG A 313 0.94 15.40 17.61
N PRO A 314 0.56 16.15 16.56
CA PRO A 314 1.50 16.89 15.72
C PRO A 314 2.25 18.01 16.46
N ASP A 315 1.69 18.53 17.54
CA ASP A 315 2.27 19.54 18.44
C ASP A 315 3.57 19.07 19.11
N LEU A 316 3.78 17.76 19.23
CA LEU A 316 4.98 17.16 19.83
C LEU A 316 6.09 16.88 18.82
N LEU A 317 5.83 16.99 17.50
CA LEU A 317 6.85 16.77 16.47
C LEU A 317 8.05 17.73 16.61
N PRO A 318 7.87 19.04 16.88
CA PRO A 318 9.02 19.92 17.09
C PRO A 318 9.87 19.48 18.29
N LYS A 319 9.27 19.02 19.39
CA LYS A 319 10.02 18.50 20.56
C LYS A 319 10.86 17.26 20.22
N LEU A 320 10.38 16.44 19.28
CA LEU A 320 11.12 15.28 18.78
C LEU A 320 12.28 15.69 17.86
N LEU A 321 12.08 16.73 17.03
CA LEU A 321 13.04 17.14 16.00
C LEU A 321 14.08 18.18 16.47
N PHE A 322 13.77 18.99 17.49
CA PHE A 322 14.69 19.98 18.05
C PHE A 322 15.79 19.27 18.85
N ARG A 323 16.99 19.24 18.24
CA ARG A 323 18.17 18.57 18.79
C ARG A 323 19.22 19.60 19.17
N LYS A 324 20.19 19.19 20.00
CA LYS A 324 21.45 19.92 20.11
C LYS A 324 22.10 20.01 18.72
N PRO A 325 22.64 21.17 18.32
CA PRO A 325 23.27 21.35 17.02
C PRO A 325 24.37 20.31 16.86
N THR A 326 24.30 19.55 15.78
CA THR A 326 25.26 18.50 15.51
C THR A 326 26.53 19.12 14.95
N ALA A 327 27.69 18.69 15.47
CA ALA A 327 29.00 19.12 15.00
C ALA A 327 29.14 18.97 13.47
N ALA A 328 29.90 19.88 12.85
CA ALA A 328 30.17 19.91 11.42
C ALA A 328 30.57 18.52 10.92
N LEU A 329 29.99 18.10 9.80
CA LEU A 329 30.12 16.73 9.29
C LEU A 329 31.53 16.48 8.77
N GLU A 330 32.28 15.61 9.45
CA GLU A 330 33.50 15.01 8.90
C GLU A 330 33.10 13.93 7.89
N VAL A 331 33.46 14.14 6.63
CA VAL A 331 33.20 13.17 5.57
C VAL A 331 34.21 12.04 5.69
N ARG A 332 33.72 10.79 5.85
CA ARG A 332 34.57 9.61 6.09
C ARG A 332 35.40 9.16 4.87
N GLY A 333 35.10 9.64 3.65
CA GLY A 333 35.86 9.27 2.46
C GLY A 333 35.48 10.02 1.19
N PRO A 334 36.31 9.97 0.13
CA PRO A 334 36.14 10.76 -1.09
C PRO A 334 34.86 10.40 -1.85
N MET A 335 34.47 9.12 -1.85
CA MET A 335 33.22 8.69 -2.48
C MET A 335 32.00 9.22 -1.73
N ASP A 336 32.02 9.25 -0.39
CA ASP A 336 30.92 9.84 0.37
C ASP A 336 30.83 11.35 0.08
N TYR A 337 31.95 12.05 -0.04
CA TYR A 337 31.97 13.46 -0.43
C TYR A 337 31.26 13.70 -1.77
N LEU A 338 31.63 12.92 -2.80
CA LEU A 338 31.05 13.04 -4.14
C LEU A 338 29.54 12.76 -4.15
N TYR A 339 29.12 11.63 -3.55
CA TYR A 339 27.70 11.23 -3.55
C TYR A 339 26.85 12.22 -2.76
N PHE A 340 27.24 12.58 -1.53
CA PHE A 340 26.45 13.48 -0.70
C PHE A 340 26.49 14.92 -1.23
N GLY A 341 27.58 15.35 -1.88
CA GLY A 341 27.65 16.60 -2.62
C GLY A 341 26.66 16.64 -3.79
N ALA A 342 26.61 15.58 -4.61
CA ALA A 342 25.65 15.45 -5.69
C ALA A 342 24.19 15.38 -5.18
N ILE A 343 23.94 14.61 -4.11
CA ILE A 343 22.62 14.52 -3.47
C ILE A 343 22.18 15.91 -2.99
N ARG A 344 23.07 16.67 -2.34
CA ARG A 344 22.77 18.03 -1.88
C ARG A 344 22.44 18.95 -3.05
N TYR A 345 23.23 18.92 -4.12
CA TYR A 345 23.02 19.75 -5.31
C TYR A 345 21.73 19.41 -6.07
N LEU A 346 21.39 18.13 -6.17
CA LEU A 346 20.21 17.67 -6.90
C LEU A 346 18.92 17.74 -6.06
N ARG A 347 19.02 17.96 -4.75
CA ARG A 347 17.87 17.95 -3.84
C ARG A 347 16.89 19.06 -4.15
N ARG A 348 15.62 18.69 -4.29
CA ARG A 348 14.50 19.62 -4.48
C ARG A 348 13.29 19.10 -3.73
N ARG A 349 12.53 20.00 -3.12
CA ARG A 349 11.23 19.69 -2.53
C ARG A 349 10.36 18.96 -3.57
N PRO A 350 9.81 17.78 -3.23
CA PRO A 350 9.00 17.03 -4.17
C PRO A 350 7.68 17.75 -4.44
N GLU A 351 7.09 17.52 -5.61
CA GLU A 351 5.79 18.10 -5.94
C GLU A 351 4.72 17.64 -4.94
N ARG A 352 3.78 18.55 -4.66
CA ARG A 352 2.68 18.28 -3.74
C ARG A 352 1.74 17.26 -4.36
N ILE A 353 1.40 16.22 -3.60
CA ILE A 353 0.38 15.28 -4.04
C ILE A 353 -0.99 15.92 -3.87
N MET A 354 -1.60 16.34 -4.97
CA MET A 354 -2.96 16.90 -4.94
C MET A 354 -4.00 15.79 -4.78
N ARG A 355 -4.54 15.65 -3.55
CA ARG A 355 -5.69 14.79 -3.25
C ARG A 355 -6.77 15.61 -2.58
N PRO A 356 -8.02 15.58 -3.06
CA PRO A 356 -9.10 16.19 -2.31
C PRO A 356 -9.36 15.38 -1.03
N LEU A 357 -9.90 16.02 0.01
CA LEU A 357 -10.25 15.34 1.26
C LEU A 357 -11.38 14.33 1.04
N THR A 358 -12.37 14.74 0.25
CA THR A 358 -13.43 13.86 -0.24
C THR A 358 -13.38 13.77 -1.75
N SER A 359 -13.75 12.61 -2.29
CA SER A 359 -13.78 12.38 -3.75
C SER A 359 -14.62 13.41 -4.49
N SER A 360 -15.58 14.05 -3.82
CA SER A 360 -16.50 15.03 -4.39
C SER A 360 -16.06 16.49 -4.37
N GLN A 361 -14.95 16.80 -3.73
CA GLN A 361 -14.38 18.15 -3.80
C GLN A 361 -13.49 18.27 -5.04
N PRO A 362 -13.52 19.42 -5.74
CA PRO A 362 -12.49 19.70 -6.74
C PRO A 362 -11.12 19.66 -6.05
N PRO A 363 -10.05 19.23 -6.75
CA PRO A 363 -8.72 19.29 -6.19
C PRO A 363 -8.44 20.73 -5.73
N PRO A 364 -7.76 20.92 -4.58
CA PRO A 364 -7.40 22.25 -4.13
C PRO A 364 -6.67 22.97 -5.27
N ARG A 365 -7.14 24.19 -5.62
CA ARG A 365 -6.43 25.05 -6.59
C ARG A 365 -4.98 25.16 -6.13
N SER A 366 -4.02 25.13 -7.06
CA SER A 366 -2.63 25.42 -6.71
C SER A 366 -2.64 26.74 -5.94
N SER A 367 -2.30 26.73 -4.66
CA SER A 367 -1.99 27.97 -3.96
C SER A 367 -0.94 28.67 -4.82
N THR A 368 -1.14 29.97 -5.05
CA THR A 368 -0.14 30.87 -5.63
C THR A 368 1.23 30.44 -5.16
N HIS A 369 2.17 30.27 -6.09
CA HIS A 369 3.57 29.91 -5.80
C HIS A 369 4.08 30.83 -4.69
N THR A 370 4.01 30.41 -3.43
CA THR A 370 4.85 30.96 -2.39
C THR A 370 6.23 30.53 -2.84
N VAL A 371 6.99 31.47 -3.41
CA VAL A 371 8.40 31.29 -3.69
C VAL A 371 9.04 31.04 -2.33
N ALA A 372 9.09 29.77 -1.93
CA ALA A 372 9.79 29.36 -0.74
C ALA A 372 11.23 29.80 -0.98
N VAL A 373 11.70 30.74 -0.15
CA VAL A 373 13.10 31.16 -0.16
C VAL A 373 13.94 29.91 -0.05
N ASP A 374 14.83 29.75 -1.01
CA ASP A 374 15.69 28.59 -1.09
C ASP A 374 16.76 28.66 0.00
N ILE A 375 16.42 28.19 1.20
CA ILE A 375 17.34 28.10 2.34
C ILE A 375 18.24 26.84 2.29
N ARG A 376 18.34 26.15 1.13
CA ARG A 376 19.12 24.90 0.97
C ARG A 376 20.65 25.11 1.07
N ASP A 377 21.12 26.35 1.20
CA ASP A 377 22.51 26.70 0.87
C ASP A 377 23.60 26.22 1.83
N PHE A 378 23.32 25.60 2.99
CA PHE A 378 24.43 25.35 3.94
C PHE A 378 24.62 23.93 4.49
N ARG A 379 23.64 23.00 4.46
CA ARG A 379 23.79 21.73 5.20
C ARG A 379 23.18 20.51 4.52
N ASN A 380 23.85 19.36 4.69
CA ASN A 380 23.26 18.06 4.38
C ASN A 380 21.98 17.87 5.19
N SER A 381 21.01 17.13 4.65
CA SER A 381 19.79 16.85 5.40
C SER A 381 20.11 16.09 6.69
N PRO A 382 19.33 16.28 7.76
CA PRO A 382 19.48 15.52 9.00
C PRO A 382 19.53 13.99 8.80
N MET A 383 18.79 13.45 7.82
CA MET A 383 18.84 12.02 7.49
C MET A 383 20.14 11.62 6.79
N ASP A 384 20.68 12.47 5.91
CA ASP A 384 21.99 12.25 5.29
C ASP A 384 23.11 12.32 6.32
N ALA A 385 23.04 13.31 7.22
CA ALA A 385 23.97 13.48 8.34
C ALA A 385 23.96 12.25 9.26
N PHE A 386 22.77 11.69 9.52
CA PHE A 386 22.63 10.44 10.24
C PHE A 386 23.27 9.26 9.49
N MET A 387 23.01 9.12 8.19
CA MET A 387 23.58 8.04 7.36
C MET A 387 25.10 8.12 7.21
N LEU A 388 25.68 9.33 7.19
CA LEU A 388 27.14 9.53 7.20
C LEU A 388 27.80 9.00 8.47
N ARG A 389 27.11 9.07 9.61
CA ARG A 389 27.61 8.60 10.92
C ARG A 389 27.43 7.11 11.16
N GLN A 390 26.57 6.44 10.38
CA GLN A 390 26.33 5.01 10.50
C GLN A 390 27.63 4.21 10.25
N GLU A 391 27.87 3.20 11.09
CA GLU A 391 29.04 2.31 10.97
C GLU A 391 28.87 1.29 9.84
N ASP A 392 27.63 0.90 9.53
CA ASP A 392 27.32 -0.03 8.46
C ASP A 392 27.60 0.57 7.06
N ALA A 393 28.77 0.26 6.52
CA ALA A 393 29.23 0.72 5.21
C ALA A 393 28.33 0.22 4.06
N LYS A 394 27.74 -0.97 4.19
CA LYS A 394 26.88 -1.56 3.16
C LYS A 394 25.55 -0.81 3.09
N MET A 395 24.96 -0.50 4.25
CA MET A 395 23.76 0.35 4.33
C MET A 395 24.03 1.76 3.77
N ARG A 396 25.15 2.38 4.14
CA ARG A 396 25.53 3.71 3.63
C ARG A 396 25.69 3.71 2.11
N LYS A 397 26.37 2.71 1.53
CA LYS A 397 26.51 2.55 0.06
C LYS A 397 25.14 2.41 -0.62
N ARG A 398 24.25 1.56 -0.06
CA ARG A 398 22.89 1.36 -0.59
C ARG A 398 22.05 2.63 -0.52
N TYR A 399 22.08 3.34 0.61
CA TYR A 399 21.36 4.61 0.79
C TYR A 399 21.82 5.67 -0.21
N ARG A 400 23.12 5.97 -0.27
CA ARG A 400 23.64 7.05 -1.14
C ARG A 400 23.40 6.75 -2.62
N SER A 401 23.53 5.49 -3.04
CA SER A 401 23.23 5.05 -4.40
C SER A 401 21.75 5.21 -4.72
N LEU A 402 20.86 4.74 -3.83
CA LEU A 402 19.42 4.80 -4.03
C LEU A 402 18.89 6.24 -4.05
N VAL A 403 19.29 7.08 -3.09
CA VAL A 403 18.83 8.48 -3.03
C VAL A 403 19.30 9.27 -4.24
N LEU A 404 20.55 9.06 -4.69
CA LEU A 404 21.03 9.69 -5.92
C LEU A 404 20.21 9.24 -7.14
N LYS A 405 19.94 7.93 -7.28
CA LYS A 405 19.09 7.40 -8.35
C LYS A 405 17.67 7.98 -8.30
N LEU A 406 17.08 8.14 -7.12
CA LEU A 406 15.75 8.75 -6.96
C LEU A 406 15.75 10.22 -7.42
N LEU A 407 16.76 11.00 -7.05
CA LEU A 407 16.88 12.41 -7.45
C LEU A 407 17.13 12.56 -8.97
N VAL A 408 17.98 11.71 -9.53
CA VAL A 408 18.22 11.65 -10.99
C VAL A 408 16.95 11.23 -11.72
N ALA A 409 16.21 10.24 -11.19
CA ALA A 409 14.97 9.77 -11.79
C ALA A 409 13.91 10.88 -11.83
N GLU A 410 13.77 11.64 -10.75
CA GLU A 410 12.82 12.75 -10.70
C GLU A 410 13.19 13.84 -11.71
N ARG A 411 14.48 14.15 -11.86
CA ARG A 411 14.94 15.25 -12.71
C ARG A 411 14.97 14.90 -14.20
N PHE A 412 15.28 13.66 -14.55
CA PHE A 412 15.57 13.25 -15.93
C PHE A 412 14.70 12.11 -16.46
N ALA A 413 13.95 11.42 -15.60
CA ALA A 413 13.20 10.22 -15.96
C ALA A 413 11.72 10.25 -15.51
N LEU A 414 11.16 11.43 -15.23
CA LEU A 414 9.77 11.59 -14.75
C LEU A 414 9.45 10.69 -13.53
N GLY A 415 10.42 10.51 -12.63
CA GLY A 415 10.31 9.66 -11.44
C GLY A 415 10.46 8.14 -11.72
N GLY A 416 10.73 7.76 -12.97
CA GLY A 416 10.88 6.37 -13.40
C GLY A 416 12.23 5.75 -13.02
N LEU A 417 12.31 5.12 -11.85
CA LEU A 417 13.54 4.46 -11.38
C LEU A 417 14.04 3.37 -12.36
N LEU A 418 13.14 2.59 -12.97
CA LEU A 418 13.48 1.55 -13.94
C LEU A 418 14.13 2.13 -15.21
N LEU A 419 13.76 3.34 -15.61
CA LEU A 419 14.37 4.01 -16.77
C LEU A 419 15.82 4.38 -16.45
N VAL A 420 16.08 4.90 -15.25
CA VAL A 420 17.44 5.20 -14.79
C VAL A 420 18.28 3.93 -14.72
N GLU A 421 17.74 2.84 -14.20
CA GLU A 421 18.43 1.55 -14.15
C GLU A 421 18.73 1.01 -15.55
N ALA A 422 17.77 1.07 -16.48
CA ALA A 422 17.97 0.65 -17.86
C ALA A 422 19.06 1.48 -18.56
N VAL A 423 19.05 2.81 -18.38
CA VAL A 423 20.08 3.70 -18.94
C VAL A 423 21.45 3.41 -18.33
N LEU A 424 21.54 3.18 -17.01
CA LEU A 424 22.79 2.81 -16.36
C LEU A 424 23.34 1.48 -16.89
N ILE A 425 22.49 0.47 -17.08
CA ILE A 425 22.88 -0.81 -17.67
C ILE A 425 23.36 -0.61 -19.11
N MET A 426 22.65 0.18 -19.92
CA MET A 426 23.08 0.50 -21.29
C MET A 426 24.44 1.22 -21.31
N LEU A 427 24.67 2.17 -20.39
CA LEU A 427 25.92 2.91 -20.32
C LEU A 427 27.08 2.03 -19.82
N GLN A 428 26.83 1.18 -18.83
CA GLN A 428 27.80 0.21 -18.32
C GLN A 428 28.18 -0.82 -19.38
N THR A 429 27.21 -1.37 -20.09
CA THR A 429 27.44 -2.33 -21.18
C THR A 429 28.17 -1.66 -22.35
N TRP A 430 27.80 -0.43 -22.72
CA TRP A 430 28.52 0.35 -23.72
C TRP A 430 29.96 0.64 -23.30
N LEU A 431 30.20 1.06 -22.06
CA LEU A 431 31.56 1.34 -21.55
C LEU A 431 32.40 0.06 -21.50
N ALA A 432 31.84 -1.04 -21.00
CA ALA A 432 32.50 -2.34 -20.99
C ALA A 432 32.85 -2.80 -22.42
N TRP A 433 31.94 -2.58 -23.37
CA TRP A 433 32.19 -2.87 -24.78
C TRP A 433 33.30 -1.99 -25.36
N ARG A 434 33.34 -0.69 -25.05
CA ARG A 434 34.41 0.23 -25.47
C ARG A 434 35.76 -0.16 -24.90
N ILE A 435 35.83 -0.54 -23.62
CA ILE A 435 37.05 -1.01 -22.96
C ILE A 435 37.52 -2.33 -23.59
N ALA A 436 36.61 -3.27 -23.82
CA ALA A 436 36.92 -4.55 -24.46
C ALA A 436 37.39 -4.37 -25.92
N PHE A 437 36.84 -3.39 -26.65
CA PHE A 437 37.28 -3.10 -28.02
C PHE A 437 38.66 -2.42 -28.05
N ALA A 438 38.98 -1.62 -27.03
CA ALA A 438 40.28 -0.94 -26.88
C ALA A 438 41.43 -1.88 -26.51
N TRP A 439 41.16 -3.09 -26.00
CA TRP A 439 42.16 -4.15 -25.83
C TRP A 439 42.07 -5.16 -26.98
N ASP A 440 43.20 -5.56 -27.54
CA ASP A 440 43.24 -6.50 -28.67
C ASP A 440 43.81 -7.87 -28.23
N GLY A 441 43.27 -8.97 -28.77
CA GLY A 441 43.73 -10.34 -28.50
C GLY A 441 43.12 -11.06 -27.29
N LYS A 442 43.83 -12.07 -26.75
CA LYS A 442 43.35 -13.02 -25.71
C LYS A 442 42.95 -12.38 -24.37
N THR A 443 43.28 -11.10 -24.15
CA THR A 443 42.92 -10.34 -22.94
C THR A 443 41.53 -9.73 -22.99
N ARG A 444 40.86 -9.70 -24.17
CA ARG A 444 39.47 -9.19 -24.31
C ARG A 444 38.46 -9.87 -23.40
N VAL A 445 38.55 -11.18 -23.25
CA VAL A 445 37.60 -11.97 -22.43
C VAL A 445 37.81 -11.71 -20.94
N LEU A 446 39.07 -11.57 -20.50
CA LEU A 446 39.44 -11.19 -19.14
C LEU A 446 39.01 -9.75 -18.81
N ALA A 447 39.15 -8.83 -19.75
CA ALA A 447 38.69 -7.43 -19.62
C ALA A 447 37.17 -7.33 -19.45
N LEU A 448 36.43 -8.09 -20.27
CA LEU A 448 34.98 -8.13 -20.23
C LEU A 448 34.48 -8.74 -18.91
N ALA A 449 35.10 -9.83 -18.44
CA ALA A 449 34.79 -10.45 -17.16
C ALA A 449 35.11 -9.53 -15.97
N ALA A 450 36.25 -8.82 -15.99
CA ALA A 450 36.61 -7.85 -14.96
C ALA A 450 35.67 -6.63 -14.95
N ALA A 451 35.27 -6.11 -16.11
CA ALA A 451 34.31 -5.02 -16.21
C ALA A 451 32.93 -5.45 -15.68
N VAL A 452 32.43 -6.62 -16.08
CA VAL A 452 31.15 -7.15 -15.58
C VAL A 452 31.19 -7.36 -14.06
N HIS A 453 32.30 -7.85 -13.50
CA HIS A 453 32.44 -8.02 -12.05
C HIS A 453 32.53 -6.67 -11.30
N MET A 454 33.23 -5.68 -11.84
CA MET A 454 33.34 -4.34 -11.23
C MET A 454 32.01 -3.57 -11.26
N PHE A 455 31.16 -3.80 -12.26
CA PHE A 455 29.87 -3.12 -12.41
C PHE A 455 28.67 -3.94 -11.89
N GLY A 456 28.85 -5.22 -11.55
CA GLY A 456 27.79 -6.15 -11.12
C GLY A 456 27.31 -6.04 -9.67
N ASP A 457 28.08 -5.41 -8.77
CA ASP A 457 27.71 -5.23 -7.35
C ASP A 457 27.04 -3.86 -7.08
N GLY A 458 25.96 -3.61 -7.83
CA GLY A 458 25.10 -2.42 -7.75
C GLY A 458 23.93 -2.55 -6.79
#